data_AF-A0A316G5T8-F1
#
_entry.id   AF-A0A316G5T8-F1
#
_cell.length_a   1.000
_cell.length_b   1.000
_cell.length_c   1.000
_cell.angle_alpha   90.00
_cell.angle_beta   90.00
_cell.angle_gamma   90.00
#
_symmetry.space_group_name_H-M   'P 1'
#
loop_
_entity.id
_entity.type
_entity.pdbx_description
1 polymer ?
#
loop_
_entity_poly.entity_id
_entity_poly.type
_entity_poly.pdbx_seq_one_letter_code
_entity_poly.pdbx_strand_id
1 'polypeptide(L)'
;MQRDILDVLSKYPRTEIHENAHMFVGNLARSSDVVEALGGEPTPAKHASVSRALARLVDRGLVTAYRGGLYGAGKGFRYALRTKDDSEPG
;
A
#
# COMPACT_ATOMS: atom_id res chain seq x y z
N MET A 1 -4.18 -4.55 13.98
CA MET A 1 -3.18 -3.83 13.14
C MET A 1 -3.14 -4.30 11.68
N GLN A 2 -2.82 -5.56 11.35
CA GLN A 2 -2.79 -5.98 9.93
C GLN A 2 -4.17 -5.84 9.26
N ARG A 3 -5.23 -6.26 9.94
CA ARG A 3 -6.62 -6.08 9.48
C ARG A 3 -6.95 -4.60 9.27
N ASP A 4 -6.68 -3.77 10.26
CA ASP A 4 -6.92 -2.33 10.19
C ASP A 4 -6.18 -1.66 9.02
N ILE A 5 -4.94 -2.09 8.72
CA ILE A 5 -4.19 -1.61 7.55
C ILE A 5 -4.91 -2.02 6.25
N LEU A 6 -5.40 -3.25 6.14
CA LEU A 6 -6.17 -3.69 4.97
C LEU A 6 -7.48 -2.90 4.84
N ASP A 7 -8.16 -2.63 5.95
CA ASP A 7 -9.39 -1.82 5.98
C ASP A 7 -9.12 -0.38 5.53
N VAL A 8 -7.99 0.21 5.94
CA VAL A 8 -7.56 1.53 5.44
C VAL A 8 -7.27 1.47 3.94
N LEU A 9 -6.46 0.50 3.49
CA LEU A 9 -6.09 0.36 2.08
C LEU A 9 -7.30 0.07 1.18
N SER A 10 -8.38 -0.51 1.72
CA SER A 10 -9.63 -0.73 0.98
C SER A 10 -10.31 0.56 0.52
N LYS A 11 -9.99 1.70 1.14
CA LYS A 11 -10.51 3.04 0.80
C LYS A 11 -9.73 3.70 -0.34
N TYR A 12 -8.58 3.16 -0.70
CA TYR A 12 -7.74 3.66 -1.78
C TYR A 12 -8.03 2.91 -3.09
N PRO A 13 -7.72 3.51 -4.25
CA PRO A 13 -7.85 2.83 -5.53
C PRO A 13 -7.11 1.50 -5.51
N ARG A 14 -7.78 0.45 -5.99
CA ARG A 14 -7.13 -0.82 -6.29
C ARG A 14 -6.37 -0.68 -7.60
N THR A 15 -5.26 -1.39 -7.68
CA THR A 15 -4.45 -1.39 -8.89
C THR A 15 -4.84 -2.57 -9.76
N GLU A 16 -5.72 -2.32 -10.74
CA GLU A 16 -5.91 -3.26 -11.83
C GLU A 16 -4.68 -3.18 -12.74
N ILE A 17 -3.89 -4.25 -12.78
CA ILE A 17 -2.72 -4.33 -13.66
C ILE A 17 -3.25 -4.70 -15.05
N HIS A 18 -3.73 -3.71 -15.79
CA HIS A 18 -3.97 -3.88 -17.22
C HIS A 18 -2.63 -3.79 -17.94
N GLU A 19 -2.29 -4.80 -18.75
CA GLU A 19 -0.96 -4.99 -19.37
C GLU A 19 -0.46 -3.79 -20.21
N ASN A 20 -1.33 -2.83 -20.54
CA ASN A 20 -1.03 -1.62 -21.31
C ASN A 20 -1.45 -0.30 -20.63
N ALA A 21 -1.80 -0.30 -19.35
CA ALA A 21 -2.21 0.92 -18.65
C ALA A 21 -1.02 1.64 -18.00
N HIS A 22 -0.81 2.91 -18.37
CA HIS A 22 0.02 3.82 -17.59
C HIS A 22 -0.61 4.03 -16.21
N MET A 23 -0.12 3.29 -15.20
CA MET A 23 -0.66 3.39 -13.85
C MET A 23 -0.19 4.68 -13.17
N PHE A 24 -1.10 5.65 -13.03
CA PHE A 24 -0.85 6.82 -12.20
C PHE A 24 -0.87 6.42 -10.71
N VAL A 25 0.30 6.15 -10.17
CA VAL A 25 0.47 5.76 -8.76
C VAL A 25 0.22 6.90 -7.78
N GLY A 26 -0.08 8.13 -8.21
CA GLY A 26 -0.22 9.32 -7.35
C GLY A 26 -1.34 9.22 -6.31
N ASN A 27 -2.39 8.44 -6.62
CA ASN A 27 -3.58 8.29 -5.78
C ASN A 27 -3.50 7.09 -4.81
N LEU A 28 -2.40 6.36 -4.79
CA LEU A 28 -2.20 5.22 -3.90
C LEU A 28 -1.73 5.66 -2.51
N ALA A 29 -2.06 4.86 -1.50
CA ALA A 29 -1.75 5.18 -0.11
C ALA A 29 -0.25 5.24 0.15
N ARG A 30 0.20 6.27 0.87
CA ARG A 30 1.54 6.33 1.47
C ARG A 30 1.52 5.71 2.86
N SER A 31 2.69 5.37 3.38
CA SER A 31 2.81 4.90 4.77
C SER A 31 2.34 5.95 5.79
N SER A 32 2.50 7.25 5.50
CA SER A 32 1.97 8.35 6.31
C SER A 32 0.46 8.30 6.39
N ASP A 33 -0.20 8.14 5.24
CA ASP A 33 -1.66 8.16 5.16
C ASP A 33 -2.26 6.96 5.91
N VAL A 34 -1.58 5.82 5.90
CA VAL A 34 -1.96 4.65 6.71
C VAL A 34 -1.80 4.94 8.20
N VAL A 35 -0.72 5.59 8.64
CA VAL A 35 -0.52 5.95 10.05
C VAL A 35 -1.61 6.93 10.52
N GLU A 36 -1.90 7.95 9.72
CA GLU A 36 -2.93 8.95 9.98
C GLU A 36 -4.33 8.33 10.03
N ALA A 37 -4.66 7.47 9.08
CA ALA A 37 -5.96 6.79 9.01
C ALA A 37 -6.19 5.78 10.15
N LEU A 38 -5.12 5.23 10.74
CA LEU A 38 -5.19 4.42 11.96
C LEU A 38 -5.40 5.26 13.23
N GLY A 39 -5.51 6.59 13.10
CA GLY A 39 -5.79 7.54 14.19
C GLY A 39 -4.65 7.70 15.19
N GLY A 40 -4.86 8.47 16.26
CA GLY A 40 -3.88 8.65 17.34
C GLY A 40 -2.63 9.45 16.95
N GLU A 41 -1.73 9.65 17.91
CA GLU A 41 -0.54 10.47 17.69
C GLU A 41 0.49 9.74 16.78
N PRO A 42 0.95 10.38 15.69
CA PRO A 42 1.95 9.81 14.80
C PRO A 42 3.33 9.82 15.48
N THR A 43 3.67 8.70 16.14
CA THR A 43 4.97 8.52 16.77
C THR A 43 5.93 7.72 15.86
N PRO A 44 7.26 7.91 16.00
CA PRO A 44 8.25 7.10 15.27
C PRO A 44 8.04 5.58 15.45
N ALA A 45 7.63 5.16 16.66
CA ALA A 45 7.32 3.76 16.95
C ALA A 45 6.13 3.25 16.13
N LYS A 46 5.07 4.08 15.98
CA LYS A 46 3.90 3.74 15.15
C LYS A 46 4.26 3.66 13.67
N HIS A 47 5.04 4.59 13.15
CA HIS A 47 5.56 4.54 11.79
C HIS A 47 6.37 3.26 11.54
N ALA A 48 7.28 2.91 12.44
CA ALA A 48 8.07 1.67 12.32
C ALA A 48 7.18 0.42 12.36
N SER A 49 6.17 0.41 13.23
CA SER A 49 5.22 -0.69 13.37
C SER A 49 4.39 -0.88 12.09
N VAL A 50 3.82 0.21 11.54
CA VAL A 50 3.07 0.20 10.28
C VAL A 50 3.95 -0.22 9.10
N SER A 51 5.17 0.30 9.02
CA SER A 51 6.13 -0.07 7.96
C SER A 51 6.44 -1.58 7.96
N ARG A 52 6.73 -2.15 9.13
CA ARG A 52 6.94 -3.61 9.28
C ARG A 52 5.69 -4.42 8.94
N ALA A 53 4.51 -3.92 9.29
CA ALA A 53 3.26 -4.59 8.97
C ALA A 53 2.96 -4.57 7.46
N LEU A 54 3.19 -3.44 6.79
CA LEU A 54 3.08 -3.31 5.33
C LEU A 54 4.05 -4.26 4.62
N ALA A 55 5.32 -4.30 5.03
CA ALA A 55 6.30 -5.23 4.48
C ALA A 55 5.82 -6.69 4.55
N ARG A 56 5.32 -7.13 5.71
CA ARG A 56 4.76 -8.48 5.88
C ARG A 56 3.52 -8.75 5.01
N LEU A 57 2.68 -7.74 4.79
CA LEU A 57 1.50 -7.88 3.91
C LEU A 57 1.92 -7.97 2.43
N VAL A 58 2.99 -7.29 2.05
CA VAL A 58 3.61 -7.39 0.73
C VAL A 58 4.23 -8.78 0.53
N ASP A 59 4.99 -9.27 1.51
CA ASP A 59 5.60 -10.62 1.46
C ASP A 59 4.53 -11.73 1.33
N ARG A 60 3.35 -11.52 1.92
CA ARG A 60 2.20 -12.42 1.82
C ARG A 60 1.39 -12.26 0.53
N GLY A 61 1.75 -11.30 -0.33
CA GLY A 61 1.04 -11.01 -1.57
C GLY A 61 -0.36 -10.40 -1.37
N LEU A 62 -0.66 -9.83 -0.20
CA LEU A 62 -1.96 -9.18 0.08
C LEU A 62 -1.96 -7.70 -0.33
N VAL A 63 -0.79 -7.09 -0.36
CA VAL A 63 -0.58 -5.68 -0.71
C VAL A 63 0.53 -5.60 -1.75
N THR A 64 0.39 -4.70 -2.72
CA THR A 64 1.45 -4.41 -3.68
C THR A 64 2.13 -3.10 -3.30
N ALA A 65 3.46 -3.11 -3.23
CA ALA A 65 4.26 -1.91 -3.02
C ALA A 65 4.76 -1.36 -4.37
N TYR A 66 4.33 -0.15 -4.69
CA TYR A 66 4.76 0.61 -5.86
C TYR A 66 5.85 1.59 -5.46
N ARG A 67 7.00 1.52 -6.13
CA ARG A 67 8.08 2.47 -5.91
C ARG A 67 7.98 3.60 -6.94
N GLY A 68 7.63 4.80 -6.47
CA GLY A 68 7.65 5.98 -7.31
C GLY A 68 9.09 6.48 -7.50
N GLY A 69 9.61 6.40 -8.72
CA GLY A 69 10.82 7.12 -9.12
C GLY A 69 10.46 8.53 -9.59
N LEU A 70 10.09 9.43 -8.68
CA LEU A 70 9.88 10.83 -9.04
C LEU A 70 11.23 11.57 -8.96
N TYR A 71 11.72 12.04 -10.11
CA TYR A 71 12.84 12.99 -10.19
C TYR A 71 12.49 14.21 -9.32
N GLY A 72 13.07 14.31 -8.12
CA GLY A 72 12.94 15.46 -7.22
C GLY A 72 12.16 15.26 -5.91
N ALA A 73 11.35 14.20 -5.74
CA ALA A 73 10.46 14.05 -4.56
C ALA A 73 10.87 12.95 -3.56
N GLY A 74 12.04 12.34 -3.75
CA GLY A 74 12.53 11.25 -2.89
C GLY A 74 11.93 9.88 -3.23
N LYS A 75 12.60 8.83 -2.74
CA LYS A 75 12.21 7.42 -2.94
C LYS A 75 11.01 7.09 -2.04
N GLY A 76 9.80 7.31 -2.52
CA GLY A 76 8.56 6.98 -1.80
C GLY A 76 7.96 5.64 -2.24
N PHE A 77 7.59 4.81 -1.27
CA PHE A 77 6.72 3.65 -1.51
C PHE A 77 5.26 4.06 -1.41
N ARG A 78 4.43 3.49 -2.28
CA ARG A 78 2.98 3.55 -2.21
C ARG A 78 2.40 2.15 -2.19
N TYR A 79 1.23 2.01 -1.58
CA TYR A 79 0.64 0.72 -1.26
C TYR A 79 -0.78 0.65 -1.80
N ALA A 80 -1.13 -0.49 -2.38
CA ALA A 80 -2.49 -0.80 -2.80
C ALA A 80 -2.84 -2.23 -2.39
N LEU A 81 -4.12 -2.50 -2.12
CA LEU A 81 -4.58 -3.88 -2.01
C LEU A 81 -4.35 -4.59 -3.34
N ARG A 82 -3.81 -5.81 -3.27
CA ARG A 82 -3.72 -6.64 -4.46
C ARG A 82 -5.13 -7.06 -4.86
N THR A 83 -5.53 -6.78 -6.10
CA THR A 83 -6.69 -7.42 -6.70
C THR A 83 -6.44 -8.92 -6.72
N LYS A 84 -7.36 -9.68 -6.16
CA LYS A 84 -7.40 -11.13 -6.34
C LYS A 84 -7.81 -11.35 -7.80
N ASP A 85 -6.85 -11.30 -8.71
CA ASP A 85 -7.04 -11.90 -10.02
C ASP A 85 -7.11 -13.41 -9.82
N ASP A 86 -8.09 -14.02 -10.49
CA ASP A 86 -8.48 -15.43 -10.45
C ASP A 86 -7.33 -16.39 -10.76
N SER A 87 -6.46 -16.63 -9.79
CA SER A 87 -5.60 -17.81 -9.80
C SER A 87 -6.33 -18.98 -9.14
N GLU A 88 -7.40 -19.44 -9.78
CA GLU A 88 -7.78 -20.86 -9.74
C GLU A 88 -7.27 -21.51 -11.04
N PRO A 89 -6.25 -22.38 -10.97
CA PRO A 89 -6.10 -23.40 -11.99
C PRO A 89 -7.16 -24.47 -11.69
N GLY A 90 -8.27 -24.44 -12.43
CA GLY A 90 -9.16 -25.58 -12.58
C GLY A 90 -8.53 -26.68 -13.42
#